data_AF-A0A506Q4Z0-F1
#
_entry.id   AF-A0A506Q4Z0-F1
#
_cell.length_a   1.000
_cell.length_b   1.000
_cell.length_c   1.000
_cell.angle_alpha   90.00
_cell.angle_beta   90.00
_cell.angle_gamma   90.00
#
_symmetry.space_group_name_H-M   'P 1'
#
loop_
_entity.id
_entity.type
_entity.pdbx_description
1 polymer ?
#
loop_
_entity_poly.entity_id
_entity_poly.type
_entity_poly.pdbx_seq_one_letter_code
_entity_poly.pdbx_strand_id
1 'polypeptide(L)' 'MNGMMKFVRGWLVFSVLWGVFMWFMSWQAQGKEPGLAVLTSLYAGLIYQALITMVGRYRARRQQA' A
#
# COMPACT_ATOMS: atom_id res chain seq x y z
N MET A 1 14.23 18.45 2.16
CA MET A 1 14.17 17.07 2.71
C MET A 1 12.69 16.66 2.78
N ASN A 2 12.26 15.47 2.31
CA ASN A 2 11.00 14.77 2.71
C ASN A 2 10.07 14.20 1.60
N GLY A 3 10.40 14.26 0.31
CA GLY A 3 9.58 13.54 -0.70
C GLY A 3 9.55 12.02 -0.43
N MET A 4 10.73 11.45 -0.21
CA MET A 4 10.91 10.03 0.09
C MET A 4 10.32 9.64 1.46
N MET A 5 10.46 10.48 2.48
CA MET A 5 9.89 10.23 3.82
C MET A 5 8.35 10.24 3.81
N LYS A 6 7.72 11.15 3.06
CA LYS A 6 6.26 11.14 2.87
C LYS A 6 5.80 9.86 2.15
N PHE A 7 6.56 9.42 1.16
CA PHE A 7 6.29 8.19 0.41
C PHE A 7 6.38 6.96 1.31
N VAL A 8 7.48 6.80 2.05
CA VAL A 8 7.73 5.67 2.95
C VAL A 8 6.72 5.66 4.10
N ARG A 9 6.39 6.82 4.66
CA ARG A 9 5.38 6.92 5.73
C ARG A 9 3.98 6.53 5.23
N GLY A 10 3.57 6.99 4.05
CA GLY A 10 2.29 6.61 3.45
C GLY A 10 2.24 5.11 3.12
N TRP A 11 3.32 4.58 2.56
CA TRP A 11 3.46 3.16 2.24
C TRP A 11 3.39 2.27 3.50
N LEU A 12 4.18 2.59 4.53
CA LEU A 12 4.19 1.84 5.79
C LEU A 12 2.84 1.89 6.49
N VAL A 13 2.22 3.07 6.60
CA VAL A 13 0.90 3.22 7.22
C VAL A 13 -0.15 2.40 6.46
N PHE A 14 -0.14 2.45 5.13
CA PHE A 14 -1.05 1.67 4.30
C PHE A 14 -0.80 0.16 4.45
N SER A 15 0.45 -0.29 4.36
CA SER A 15 0.80 -1.72 4.52
C SER A 15 0.43 -2.25 5.90
N VAL A 16 0.63 -1.47 6.98
CA VAL A 16 0.25 -1.88 8.33
C VAL A 16 -1.28 -1.93 8.47
N LEU A 17 -2.00 -0.87 8.08
CA LEU A 17 -3.47 -0.85 8.15
C LEU A 17 -4.10 -1.94 7.29
N TRP A 18 -3.57 -2.17 6.08
CA TRP A 18 -4.03 -3.23 5.18
C TRP A 18 -3.76 -4.62 5.76
N GLY A 19 -2.57 -4.84 6.29
CA GLY A 19 -2.19 -6.11 6.91
C GLY A 19 -3.04 -6.43 8.14
N VAL A 20 -3.28 -5.44 9.01
CA VAL A 20 -4.18 -5.58 10.16
C VAL A 20 -5.62 -5.84 9.70
N PHE A 21 -6.11 -5.08 8.71
CA PHE A 21 -7.45 -5.27 8.17
C PHE A 21 -7.65 -6.68 7.60
N MET A 22 -6.73 -7.16 6.75
CA MET A 22 -6.76 -8.51 6.18
C MET A 22 -6.58 -9.60 7.23
N TRP A 23 -5.77 -9.33 8.25
CA TRP A 23 -5.58 -10.23 9.38
C TRP A 23 -6.91 -10.54 10.06
N PHE A 24 -7.67 -9.49 10.42
CA PHE A 24 -8.99 -9.66 11.05
C PHE A 24 -10.08 -10.13 10.08
N MET A 25 -10.04 -9.74 8.80
CA MET A 25 -11.06 -10.12 7.81
C MET A 25 -10.96 -11.58 7.35
N SER A 26 -9.75 -12.06 7.08
CA SER A 26 -9.56 -13.28 6.29
C SER A 26 -8.47 -14.19 6.83
N TRP A 27 -7.31 -13.66 7.22
CA TRP A 27 -6.17 -14.50 7.57
C TRP A 27 -6.30 -15.18 8.94
N GLN A 28 -6.94 -14.52 9.91
CA GLN A 28 -7.30 -15.13 11.19
C GLN A 28 -8.25 -16.33 10.98
N ALA A 29 -9.24 -16.20 10.11
CA ALA A 29 -10.20 -17.26 9.83
C ALA A 29 -9.60 -18.42 9.01
N GLN A 30 -8.58 -18.14 8.18
CA GLN A 30 -7.91 -19.13 7.34
C GLN A 30 -6.68 -19.78 7.98
N GLY A 31 -6.31 -19.39 9.21
CA GLY A 31 -5.10 -19.89 9.87
C GLY A 31 -3.82 -19.61 9.08
N LYS A 32 -3.81 -18.57 8.24
CA LYS A 32 -2.68 -18.29 7.35
C LYS A 32 -1.46 -17.82 8.14
N GLU A 33 -0.29 -18.24 7.67
CA GLU A 33 0.98 -17.84 8.28
C GLU A 33 1.13 -16.30 8.28
N PRO A 34 1.39 -15.70 9.46
CA PRO A 34 1.59 -14.26 9.59
C PRO A 34 2.75 -13.72 8.74
N GLY A 35 3.74 -14.55 8.40
CA GLY A 35 4.83 -14.16 7.50
C GLY A 35 4.34 -13.83 6.08
N LEU A 36 3.50 -14.70 5.50
CA LEU A 36 2.90 -14.49 4.16
C LEU A 36 1.95 -13.30 4.14
N ALA A 37 1.22 -13.11 5.24
CA ALA A 37 0.39 -11.96 5.49
C ALA A 37 1.18 -10.63 5.43
N VAL A 38 2.31 -10.55 6.15
CA VAL A 38 3.16 -9.36 6.13
C VAL A 38 3.76 -9.11 4.74
N LEU A 39 4.25 -10.16 4.08
CA LEU A 39 4.78 -10.07 2.71
C LEU A 39 3.75 -9.53 1.73
N THR A 40 2.55 -10.10 1.70
CA THR A 40 1.47 -9.64 0.81
C THR A 40 1.02 -8.22 1.11
N SER A 41 1.03 -7.82 2.39
CA SER A 41 0.73 -6.44 2.80
C SER A 41 1.77 -5.43 2.33
N LEU A 42 3.06 -5.80 2.37
CA LEU A 42 4.16 -4.98 1.87
C LEU A 42 4.09 -4.83 0.34
N TYR A 43 3.83 -5.93 -0.38
CA TYR A 43 3.62 -5.92 -1.82
C TYR A 43 2.41 -5.06 -2.23
N ALA A 44 1.28 -5.20 -1.53
CA ALA A 44 0.09 -4.40 -1.77
C ALA A 44 0.36 -2.90 -1.60
N GLY A 45 1.13 -2.53 -0.58
CA GLY A 45 1.55 -1.14 -0.38
C GLY A 45 2.44 -0.60 -1.50
N LEU A 46 3.36 -1.41 -2.05
CA LEU A 46 4.19 -1.00 -3.18
C LEU A 46 3.35 -0.77 -4.44
N ILE A 47 2.40 -1.66 -4.72
CA ILE A 47 1.49 -1.55 -5.85
C ILE A 47 0.60 -0.31 -5.70
N TYR A 48 0.05 -0.05 -4.51
CA TYR A 48 -0.77 1.12 -4.23
C TYR A 48 -0.01 2.43 -4.50
N GLN A 49 1.25 2.49 -4.08
CA GLN A 49 2.09 3.66 -4.27
C GLN A 49 2.48 3.87 -5.75
N ALA A 50 2.73 2.77 -6.49
CA ALA A 50 2.95 2.81 -7.93
C ALA A 50 1.70 3.33 -8.67
N LEU A 51 0.51 2.85 -8.30
CA LEU A 51 -0.76 3.29 -8.85
C LEU A 51 -1.04 4.76 -8.56
N ILE A 52 -0.87 5.24 -7.33
CA ILE A 52 -1.01 6.67 -6.99
C ILE A 52 -0.07 7.53 -7.83
N THR A 53 1.18 7.10 -8.01
CA THR A 53 2.17 7.85 -8.79
C THR A 53 1.77 7.91 -10.26
N MET A 54 1.27 6.80 -10.81
CA MET A 54 0.81 6.71 -12.18
C MET A 54 -0.47 7.53 -12.40
N VAL A 55 -1.46 7.42 -11.50
CA VAL A 55 -2.71 8.19 -11.52
C VAL A 55 -2.42 9.68 -11.35
N GLY A 56 -1.49 10.05 -10.47
CA GLY A 56 -1.04 11.44 -10.30
C GLY A 56 -0.46 12.01 -11.58
N ARG A 57 0.42 11.25 -12.26
CA ARG A 57 0.92 11.63 -13.60
C ARG A 57 -0.19 11.70 -14.65
N TYR A 58 -1.14 10.77 -14.63
CA TYR A 58 -2.24 10.74 -15.59
C TYR A 58 -3.18 11.93 -15.41
N ARG A 59 -3.53 12.28 -14.16
CA ARG A 59 -4.31 13.46 -13.82
C ARG A 59 -3.58 14.76 -14.17
N ALA A 60 -2.29 14.85 -13.88
CA ALA A 60 -1.48 16.02 -14.22
C ALA A 60 -1.45 16.26 -15.74
N ARG A 61 -1.35 15.19 -16.54
CA ARG A 61 -1.45 15.28 -18.00
C ARG A 61 -2.85 15.71 -18.48
N ARG A 62 -3.91 15.28 -17.79
CA ARG A 62 -5.29 15.67 -18.11
C ARG A 62 -5.68 17.07 -17.67
N GLN A 63 -5.03 17.65 -16.67
CA GLN A 63 -5.27 19.04 -16.23
C GLN A 63 -4.49 20.07 -17.06
N GLN A 64 -3.54 19.62 -17.89
CA GLN A 64 -2.76 20.45 -18.80
C GLN A 64 -3.33 20.48 -20.24
N ALA A 65 -4.42 19.75 -20.50
CA ALA A 65 -5.15 19.74 -21.77
C ALA A 65 -6.52 20.39 -21.57
#